data_AF-A0A1I5DBI2-F1
#
_entry.id   AF-A0A1I5DBI2-F1
#
_cell.length_a   1.000
_cell.length_b   1.000
_cell.length_c   1.000
_cell.angle_alpha   90.00
_cell.angle_beta   90.00
_cell.angle_gamma   90.00
#
_symmetry.space_group_name_H-M   'P 1'
#
loop_
_entity.id
_entity.type
_entity.pdbx_description
1 polymer ?
#
loop_
_entity_poly.entity_id
_entity_poly.type
_entity_poly.pdbx_seq_one_letter_code
_entity_poly.pdbx_strand_id
1 'polypeptide(L)'
;MVRMLGAWSASLLVWVIGFAIVVRVVPRPEPGVSLSGLERLVRVDLPWVLISLAMVAAAAAVLRARGGPVRRAVGVLAVPLLLTAAGVAAPLNGQAGMLEFVIYVVEGVGGAAAGFVLVTLIARKDEEDVTAGYW
;
A
#
# COMPACT_ATOMS: atom_id res chain seq x y z
N MET A 1 8.50 16.39 13.22
CA MET A 1 8.33 14.96 13.54
C MET A 1 6.87 14.56 13.68
N VAL A 2 6.02 15.36 14.34
CA VAL A 2 4.58 15.09 14.52
C VAL A 2 3.84 14.70 13.23
N ARG A 3 4.02 15.43 12.12
CA ARG A 3 3.37 15.08 10.83
C ARG A 3 3.89 13.78 10.20
N MET A 4 5.14 13.42 10.47
CA MET A 4 5.75 12.18 9.96
C MET A 4 5.18 10.98 10.73
N LEU A 5 5.07 11.10 12.05
CA LEU A 5 4.32 10.15 12.88
C LEU A 5 2.86 10.06 12.46
N GLY A 6 2.22 11.18 12.11
CA GLY A 6 0.86 11.20 11.57
C GLY A 6 0.72 10.44 10.25
N ALA A 7 1.64 10.65 9.30
CA ALA A 7 1.65 9.93 8.02
C ALA A 7 1.86 8.41 8.22
N TRP A 8 2.77 8.05 9.11
CA TRP A 8 3.02 6.67 9.50
C TRP A 8 1.81 6.04 10.19
N SER A 9 1.16 6.76 11.09
CA SER A 9 -0.05 6.30 11.79
C SER A 9 -1.21 6.11 10.82
N ALA A 10 -1.38 7.03 9.87
CA ALA A 10 -2.40 6.92 8.82
C ALA A 10 -2.16 5.70 7.93
N SER A 11 -0.91 5.48 7.50
CA SER A 11 -0.53 4.27 6.76
C SER A 11 -0.81 3.00 7.56
N LEU A 12 -0.44 2.98 8.83
CA LEU A 12 -0.69 1.83 9.71
C LEU A 12 -2.18 1.55 9.86
N LEU A 13 -2.99 2.58 10.04
CA LEU A 13 -4.44 2.45 10.20
C LEU A 13 -5.09 1.90 8.92
N VAL A 14 -4.67 2.38 7.75
CA VAL A 14 -5.13 1.83 6.47
C VAL A 14 -4.74 0.37 6.32
N TRP A 15 -3.50 0.01 6.69
CA TRP A 15 -3.05 -1.37 6.64
C TRP A 15 -3.88 -2.27 7.57
N VAL A 16 -4.08 -1.89 8.83
CA VAL A 16 -4.86 -2.68 9.80
C VAL A 16 -6.29 -2.89 9.31
N ILE A 17 -6.95 -1.83 8.83
CA ILE A 17 -8.33 -1.91 8.33
C ILE A 17 -8.39 -2.79 7.08
N GLY A 18 -7.51 -2.53 6.11
CA GLY A 18 -7.45 -3.28 4.85
C GLY A 18 -7.17 -4.75 5.10
N PHE A 19 -6.18 -5.06 5.93
CA PHE A 19 -5.82 -6.42 6.30
C PHE A 19 -6.97 -7.13 7.02
N ALA A 20 -7.65 -6.46 7.96
CA ALA A 20 -8.82 -7.02 8.63
C ALA A 20 -9.97 -7.34 7.66
N ILE A 21 -10.18 -6.50 6.64
CA ILE A 21 -11.17 -6.77 5.57
C ILE A 21 -10.74 -8.00 4.77
N VAL A 22 -9.48 -8.07 4.32
CA VAL A 22 -8.96 -9.21 3.54
C VAL A 22 -9.11 -10.52 4.32
N VAL A 23 -8.71 -10.55 5.59
CA VAL A 23 -8.86 -11.74 6.46
C VAL A 23 -10.31 -12.22 6.57
N ARG A 24 -11.29 -11.31 6.43
CA ARG A 24 -12.72 -11.66 6.48
C ARG A 24 -13.28 -12.16 5.15
N VAL A 25 -12.69 -11.73 4.03
CA VAL A 25 -13.18 -12.02 2.66
C VAL A 25 -12.47 -13.24 2.07
N VAL A 26 -11.24 -13.50 2.47
CA VAL A 26 -10.47 -14.68 2.04
C VAL A 26 -11.05 -15.92 2.72
N PRO A 27 -11.51 -16.94 1.95
CA PRO A 27 -11.97 -18.20 2.52
C PRO A 27 -10.88 -18.84 3.36
N ARG A 28 -11.24 -19.47 4.48
CA ARG A 28 -10.28 -20.29 5.21
C ARG A 28 -9.81 -21.41 4.27
N PRO A 29 -8.49 -21.63 4.12
CA PRO A 29 -8.01 -22.68 3.24
C PRO A 29 -8.51 -24.04 3.75
N GLU A 30 -9.37 -24.69 2.95
CA GLU A 30 -9.71 -26.09 3.18
C GLU A 30 -8.51 -26.95 2.74
N PRO A 31 -8.06 -27.91 3.56
CA PRO A 31 -6.92 -28.75 3.20
C PRO A 31 -7.17 -29.47 1.87
N GLY A 32 -6.32 -29.23 0.88
CA GLY A 32 -6.38 -29.89 -0.43
C GLY A 32 -7.16 -29.15 -1.52
N VAL A 33 -7.81 -28.03 -1.21
CA VAL A 33 -8.50 -27.19 -2.20
C VAL A 33 -7.65 -25.96 -2.50
N SER A 34 -7.13 -25.85 -3.73
CA SER A 34 -6.44 -24.65 -4.20
C SER A 34 -7.46 -23.66 -4.78
N LEU A 35 -7.25 -22.37 -4.51
CA LEU A 35 -7.99 -21.31 -5.19
C LEU A 35 -7.64 -21.31 -6.68
N SER A 36 -8.64 -21.12 -7.53
CA SER A 36 -8.38 -20.85 -8.96
C SER A 36 -7.57 -19.55 -9.11
N GLY A 37 -6.77 -19.44 -10.17
CA GLY A 37 -5.89 -18.27 -10.36
C GLY A 37 -6.64 -16.94 -10.38
N LEU A 38 -7.84 -16.89 -10.99
CA LEU A 38 -8.69 -15.71 -10.99
C LEU A 38 -9.22 -15.38 -9.59
N GLU A 39 -9.60 -16.40 -8.82
CA GLU A 39 -10.12 -16.22 -7.47
C GLU A 39 -9.04 -15.71 -6.52
N ARG A 40 -7.81 -16.22 -6.65
CA ARG A 40 -6.63 -15.70 -5.95
C ARG A 40 -6.37 -14.24 -6.29
N LEU A 41 -6.36 -13.91 -7.59
CA LEU A 41 -6.12 -12.55 -8.07
C LEU A 41 -7.12 -11.55 -7.46
N VAL A 42 -8.41 -11.86 -7.52
CA VAL A 42 -9.47 -10.94 -7.07
C VAL A 42 -9.56 -10.86 -5.54
N ARG A 43 -9.31 -11.95 -4.83
CA ARG A 43 -9.52 -12.00 -3.37
C ARG A 43 -8.26 -11.72 -2.55
N VAL A 44 -7.08 -11.84 -3.13
CA VAL A 44 -5.82 -11.72 -2.39
C VAL A 44 -4.89 -10.69 -3.02
N ASP A 45 -4.47 -10.91 -4.27
CA ASP A 45 -3.44 -10.09 -4.92
C ASP A 45 -3.96 -8.64 -5.16
N LEU A 46 -5.18 -8.48 -5.69
CA LEU A 46 -5.77 -7.16 -5.96
C LEU A 46 -6.04 -6.36 -4.67
N PRO A 47 -6.68 -6.90 -3.62
CA PRO A 47 -6.80 -6.22 -2.34
C PRO A 47 -5.45 -5.83 -1.74
N TRP A 48 -4.43 -6.68 -1.86
CA TRP A 48 -3.08 -6.41 -1.36
C TRP A 48 -2.43 -5.19 -2.04
N VAL A 49 -2.53 -5.13 -3.37
CA VAL A 49 -2.08 -3.98 -4.17
C VAL A 49 -2.85 -2.71 -3.79
N LEU A 50 -4.17 -2.79 -3.65
CA LEU A 50 -5.03 -1.66 -3.29
C LEU A 50 -4.71 -1.11 -1.89
N ILE A 51 -4.45 -1.99 -0.91
CA ILE A 51 -4.03 -1.59 0.44
C ILE A 51 -2.71 -0.82 0.37
N SER A 52 -1.73 -1.36 -0.36
CA SER A 52 -0.41 -0.74 -0.52
C SER A 52 -0.49 0.66 -1.16
N LEU A 53 -1.37 0.81 -2.17
CA LEU A 53 -1.71 2.09 -2.81
C LEU A 53 -2.35 3.07 -1.83
N ALA A 54 -3.37 2.62 -1.08
CA ALA A 54 -4.13 3.45 -0.16
C ALA A 54 -3.27 3.93 1.03
N MET A 55 -2.36 3.09 1.51
CA MET A 55 -1.41 3.44 2.56
C MET A 55 -0.51 4.61 2.15
N VAL A 56 0.03 4.54 0.93
CA VAL A 56 0.85 5.61 0.35
C VAL A 56 0.05 6.89 0.16
N ALA A 57 -1.19 6.79 -0.35
CA ALA A 57 -2.07 7.94 -0.50
C ALA A 57 -2.39 8.61 0.85
N ALA A 58 -2.71 7.83 1.88
CA ALA A 58 -3.00 8.33 3.22
C ALA A 58 -1.79 9.01 3.87
N ALA A 59 -0.61 8.37 3.79
CA ALA A 59 0.63 8.95 4.31
C ALA A 59 0.95 10.28 3.62
N ALA A 60 0.80 10.34 2.30
CA ALA A 60 1.08 11.53 1.53
C ALA A 60 0.05 12.66 1.77
N ALA A 61 -1.22 12.33 1.97
CA ALA A 61 -2.28 13.28 2.34
C ALA A 61 -1.99 13.97 3.68
N VAL A 62 -1.44 13.24 4.66
CA VAL A 62 -1.04 13.81 5.96
C VAL A 62 0.22 14.67 5.85
N LEU A 63 1.18 14.27 5.00
CA LEU A 63 2.45 15.01 4.87
C LEU A 63 2.28 16.37 4.17
N ARG A 64 1.26 16.54 3.32
CA ARG A 64 0.94 17.75 2.51
C ARG A 64 2.19 18.52 2.03
N ALA A 65 2.73 18.15 0.86
CA ALA A 65 3.70 18.85 0.01
C ALA A 65 4.77 19.78 0.66
N ARG A 66 5.17 19.58 1.92
CA ARG A 66 6.15 20.43 2.61
C ARG A 66 7.36 19.61 3.03
N GLY A 67 8.48 19.88 2.35
CA GLY A 67 9.79 19.29 2.64
C GLY A 67 10.50 18.84 1.37
N GLY A 68 11.82 18.62 1.48
CA GLY A 68 12.61 18.10 0.37
C GLY A 68 12.15 16.71 -0.11
N PRO A 69 12.46 16.34 -1.36
CA PRO A 69 11.94 15.13 -2.01
C PRO A 69 12.28 13.85 -1.25
N VAL A 70 13.49 13.75 -0.69
CA VAL A 70 13.95 12.60 0.10
C VAL A 70 13.13 12.41 1.36
N ARG A 71 12.84 13.50 2.09
CA ARG A 71 12.06 13.44 3.32
C ARG A 71 10.61 13.04 3.06
N ARG A 72 10.05 13.48 1.93
CA ARG A 72 8.72 13.06 1.47
C ARG A 72 8.71 11.58 1.13
N ALA A 73 9.68 11.10 0.37
CA ALA A 73 9.80 9.68 0.03
C ALA A 73 9.89 8.80 1.28
N VAL A 74 10.76 9.15 2.24
CA VAL A 74 10.89 8.40 3.51
C VAL A 74 9.60 8.45 4.32
N GLY A 75 8.96 9.62 4.44
CA GLY A 75 7.72 9.77 5.19
C GLY A 75 6.55 8.97 4.61
N VAL A 76 6.56 8.75 3.29
CA VAL A 76 5.47 8.09 2.56
C VAL A 76 5.73 6.59 2.36
N LEU A 77 6.97 6.15 2.12
CA LEU A 77 7.26 4.77 1.73
C LEU A 77 7.76 3.87 2.87
N ALA A 78 8.37 4.43 3.92
CA ALA A 78 9.01 3.61 4.96
C ALA A 78 8.03 2.65 5.64
N VAL A 79 6.88 3.15 6.10
CA VAL A 79 5.86 2.32 6.75
C VAL A 79 5.17 1.39 5.76
N PRO A 80 4.80 1.83 4.55
CA PRO A 80 4.25 0.90 3.57
C PRO A 80 5.10 -0.30 3.25
N LEU A 81 6.39 -0.09 2.97
CA LEU A 81 7.31 -1.18 2.65
C LEU A 81 7.48 -2.15 3.83
N LEU A 82 7.57 -1.62 5.06
CA LEU A 82 7.66 -2.44 6.27
C LEU A 82 6.40 -3.28 6.49
N LEU A 83 5.21 -2.70 6.30
CA LEU A 83 3.94 -3.39 6.50
C LEU A 83 3.63 -4.38 5.39
N THR A 84 4.04 -4.10 4.16
CA THR A 84 4.05 -5.07 3.07
C THR A 84 4.88 -6.28 3.48
N ALA A 85 6.14 -6.08 3.88
CA ALA A 85 7.00 -7.18 4.31
C ALA A 85 6.41 -7.97 5.49
N ALA A 86 5.81 -7.28 6.47
CA ALA A 86 5.18 -7.91 7.63
C ALA A 86 3.95 -8.75 7.27
N GLY A 87 3.09 -8.28 6.36
CA GLY A 87 1.90 -9.05 5.96
C GLY A 87 2.22 -10.23 5.06
N VAL A 88 3.34 -10.23 4.32
CA VAL A 88 3.80 -11.43 3.60
C VAL A 88 4.19 -12.56 4.57
N ALA A 89 4.69 -12.21 5.76
CA ALA A 89 5.00 -13.19 6.81
C ALA A 89 3.75 -13.77 7.50
N ALA A 90 2.55 -13.22 7.25
CA ALA A 90 1.29 -13.74 7.76
C ALA A 90 0.67 -14.71 6.73
N PRO A 91 0.69 -16.04 6.97
CA PRO A 91 0.20 -17.01 5.99
C PRO A 91 -1.34 -17.00 5.96
N LEU A 92 -1.92 -16.19 5.06
CA LEU A 92 -3.38 -16.14 4.88
C LEU A 92 -3.94 -17.40 4.21
N ASN A 93 -3.15 -18.11 3.41
CA ASN A 93 -3.62 -19.21 2.56
C ASN A 93 -2.95 -20.56 2.86
N GLY A 94 -2.17 -20.70 3.94
CA GLY A 94 -1.55 -21.96 4.35
C GLY A 94 -0.47 -22.54 3.41
N GLN A 95 -0.32 -22.00 2.20
CA GLN A 95 0.80 -22.27 1.30
C GLN A 95 1.87 -21.20 1.54
N ALA A 96 3.00 -21.61 2.10
CA ALA A 96 4.15 -20.76 2.39
C ALA A 96 5.30 -21.12 1.45
N GLY A 97 5.06 -20.99 0.14
CA GLY A 97 6.10 -21.20 -0.87
C GLY A 97 6.99 -19.96 -1.02
N MET A 98 8.31 -20.15 -1.19
CA MET A 98 9.26 -19.06 -1.44
C MET A 98 8.87 -18.21 -2.67
N LEU A 99 8.28 -18.83 -3.70
CA LEU A 99 7.81 -18.13 -4.90
C LEU A 99 6.65 -17.17 -4.58
N GLU A 100 5.68 -17.60 -3.78
CA GLU A 100 4.53 -16.76 -3.40
C GLU A 100 4.98 -15.58 -2.54
N PHE A 101 5.93 -15.81 -1.63
CA PHE A 101 6.57 -14.74 -0.87
C PHE A 101 7.13 -13.66 -1.79
N VAL A 102 7.90 -14.03 -2.82
CA VAL A 102 8.49 -13.08 -3.76
C VAL A 102 7.41 -12.31 -4.53
N ILE A 103 6.36 -12.99 -4.99
CA ILE A 103 5.26 -12.36 -5.72
C ILE A 103 4.56 -11.31 -4.84
N TYR A 104 4.21 -11.64 -3.59
CA TYR A 104 3.55 -10.68 -2.68
C TYR A 104 4.41 -9.47 -2.34
N VAL A 105 5.72 -9.67 -2.19
CA VAL A 105 6.67 -8.57 -1.98
C VAL A 105 6.68 -7.66 -3.21
N VAL A 106 6.80 -8.24 -4.42
CA VAL A 106 6.80 -7.48 -5.67
C VAL A 106 5.49 -6.72 -5.87
N GLU A 107 4.35 -7.32 -5.57
CA GLU A 107 3.03 -6.69 -5.67
C GLU A 107 2.87 -5.53 -4.71
N GLY A 108 3.25 -5.70 -3.44
CA GLY A 108 3.14 -4.63 -2.45
C GLY A 108 4.12 -3.49 -2.71
N VAL A 109 5.36 -3.80 -3.14
CA VAL A 109 6.33 -2.80 -3.60
C VAL A 109 5.82 -2.07 -4.84
N GLY A 110 5.27 -2.81 -5.81
CA GLY A 110 4.68 -2.27 -7.02
C GLY A 110 3.50 -1.35 -6.73
N GLY A 111 2.60 -1.75 -5.83
CA GLY A 111 1.48 -0.94 -5.36
C GLY A 111 1.95 0.33 -4.64
N ALA A 112 2.95 0.23 -3.76
CA ALA A 112 3.52 1.38 -3.09
C ALA A 112 4.19 2.37 -4.08
N ALA A 113 4.93 1.84 -5.06
CA ALA A 113 5.55 2.64 -6.12
C ALA A 113 4.49 3.34 -6.99
N ALA A 114 3.45 2.61 -7.42
CA ALA A 114 2.34 3.16 -8.19
C ALA A 114 1.62 4.27 -7.41
N GLY A 115 1.34 4.04 -6.12
CA GLY A 115 0.75 5.06 -5.25
C GLY A 115 1.64 6.30 -5.10
N PHE A 116 2.96 6.11 -5.02
CA PHE A 116 3.89 7.23 -4.90
C PHE A 116 3.92 8.08 -6.17
N VAL A 117 3.94 7.43 -7.35
CA VAL A 117 3.83 8.11 -8.65
C VAL A 117 2.52 8.86 -8.74
N LEU A 118 1.39 8.23 -8.42
CA LEU A 118 0.07 8.85 -8.46
C LEU A 118 0.01 10.13 -7.61
N VAL A 119 0.45 10.05 -6.36
CA VAL A 119 0.42 11.21 -5.47
C VAL A 119 1.41 12.31 -5.91
N THR A 120 2.51 11.93 -6.53
CA THR A 120 3.46 12.89 -7.10
C THR A 120 2.86 13.64 -8.30
N LEU A 121 2.14 12.92 -9.18
CA LEU A 121 1.44 13.51 -10.32
C LEU A 121 0.31 14.44 -9.87
N ILE A 122 -0.49 14.02 -8.88
CA ILE A 122 -1.55 14.87 -8.30
C ILE A 122 -0.96 16.15 -7.72
N ALA A 123 0.12 16.05 -6.95
CA ALA A 123 0.74 17.22 -6.34
C ALA A 123 1.33 18.20 -7.38
N ARG A 124 1.87 17.70 -8.50
CA ARG A 124 2.33 18.57 -9.60
C ARG A 124 1.18 19.27 -10.30
N LYS A 125 0.08 18.56 -10.56
CA LYS A 125 -1.11 19.14 -11.18
C LYS A 125 -1.70 20.27 -10.32
N ASP A 126 -1.78 20.06 -9.00
CA ASP A 126 -2.25 21.10 -8.07
C ASP A 126 -1.35 22.36 -8.09
N GLU A 127 -0.03 22.19 -8.23
CA GLU A 127 0.91 23.31 -8.36
C GLU A 127 0.70 24.07 -9.69
N GLU A 128 0.51 23.35 -10.80
CA GLU A 128 0.23 23.93 -12.12
C GLU A 128 -1.09 24.71 -12.13
N ASP A 129 -2.18 24.12 -11.63
CA ASP A 129 -3.52 24.74 -11.59
C ASP A 129 -3.51 26.03 -10.73
N VAL A 130 -2.77 26.05 -9.62
CA VAL A 130 -2.60 27.26 -8.80
C VAL A 130 -1.83 28.34 -9.57
N THR A 131 -0.78 28.00 -10.30
CA THR A 131 -0.01 28.99 -11.10
C THR A 131 -0.74 29.47 -12.35
N ALA A 132 -1.58 28.64 -12.96
CA ALA A 132 -2.35 29.01 -14.15
C ALA A 132 -3.50 30.00 -13.85
N GLY A 133 -4.01 30.04 -12.62
CA GLY A 133 -5.06 30.98 -12.18
C GLY A 133 -4.57 32.39 -11.81
N TYR A 134 -3.27 32.67 -11.88
CA TYR A 134 -2.67 33.98 -11.57
C TYR A 134 -2.37 34.85 -12.81
N TRP A 135 -2.92 34.49 -13.98
CA TRP A 135 -2.79 35.26 -15.22
C TRP A 135 -4.15 35.76 -15.71
#